data_AF-A0A0E3X044-F1
#
_entry.id   AF-A0A0E3X044-F1
#
_cell.length_a   1.000
_cell.length_b   1.000
_cell.length_c   1.000
_cell.angle_alpha   90.00
_cell.angle_beta   90.00
_cell.angle_gamma   90.00
#
_symmetry.space_group_name_H-M   'P 1'
#
loop_
_entity.id
_entity.type
_entity.pdbx_description
1 polymer ?
#
loop_
_entity_poly.entity_id
_entity_poly.type
_entity_poly.pdbx_seq_one_letter_code
_entity_poly.pdbx_strand_id
1 'polypeptide(L)' 'MCNKPKCTFYGEANDINALIHCVIRALDKADMQKEKIEYIRKINRDGNMFDSAIKTSSNYVEFVEIE' A
#
# COMPACT_ATOMS: atom_id res chain seq x y z
N MET A 1 -9.02 17.76 3.36
CA MET A 1 -9.21 16.30 3.47
C MET A 1 -8.58 15.69 2.23
N CYS A 2 -7.41 15.05 2.36
CA CYS A 2 -6.80 14.33 1.24
C CYS A 2 -7.40 12.93 1.23
N ASN A 3 -8.20 12.60 0.21
CA ASN A 3 -8.77 11.27 0.07
C ASN A 3 -7.63 10.30 -0.27
N LYS A 4 -7.41 9.27 0.55
CA LYS A 4 -6.43 8.23 0.24
C LYS A 4 -6.80 7.56 -1.08
N PRO A 5 -5.84 7.28 -1.97
CA PRO A 5 -6.14 6.55 -3.19
C PRO A 5 -6.54 5.12 -2.85
N LYS A 6 -7.43 4.57 -3.68
CA LYS A 6 -7.96 3.22 -3.53
C LYS A 6 -6.98 2.21 -4.10
N CYS A 7 -6.68 1.18 -3.33
CA CYS A 7 -5.89 0.03 -3.74
C CYS A 7 -6.78 -1.21 -3.62
N THR A 8 -6.89 -1.93 -4.73
CA THR A 8 -7.67 -3.16 -4.80
C THR A 8 -6.71 -4.32 -4.70
N PHE A 9 -6.74 -5.02 -3.57
CA PHE A 9 -5.78 -6.05 -3.23
C PHE A 9 -6.48 -7.22 -2.55
N TYR A 10 -6.21 -8.44 -3.03
CA TYR A 10 -6.78 -9.67 -2.47
C TYR A 10 -5.90 -10.13 -1.32
N GLY A 11 -6.37 -9.89 -0.08
CA GLY A 11 -5.65 -10.22 1.14
C GLY A 11 -5.32 -11.72 1.30
N GLU A 12 -6.12 -12.60 0.69
CA GLU A 12 -6.00 -14.06 0.82
C GLU A 12 -4.69 -14.63 0.24
N ALA A 13 -4.06 -13.92 -0.70
CA ALA A 13 -2.83 -14.40 -1.34
C ALA A 13 -1.59 -14.29 -0.42
N ASN A 14 -1.65 -13.53 0.69
CA ASN A 14 -0.50 -13.20 1.54
C ASN A 14 0.76 -12.75 0.75
N ASP A 15 0.57 -12.21 -0.45
CA ASP A 15 1.64 -11.81 -1.35
C ASP A 15 2.05 -10.37 -1.08
N ILE A 16 3.16 -10.22 -0.37
CA ILE A 16 3.74 -8.93 0.00
C ILE A 16 4.12 -8.11 -1.24
N ASN A 17 4.62 -8.75 -2.31
CA ASN A 17 5.03 -8.03 -3.51
C ASN A 17 3.81 -7.47 -4.24
N ALA A 18 2.73 -8.26 -4.32
CA ALA A 18 1.48 -7.80 -4.89
C ALA A 18 0.85 -6.65 -4.07
N LEU A 19 0.92 -6.71 -2.73
CA LEU A 19 0.50 -5.63 -1.84
C LEU A 19 1.28 -4.34 -2.10
N ILE A 20 2.63 -4.42 -2.09
CA ILE A 20 3.52 -3.28 -2.31
C ILE A 20 3.27 -2.65 -3.67
N HIS A 21 3.15 -3.47 -4.71
CA HIS A 21 2.84 -2.99 -6.06
C HIS A 21 1.48 -2.30 -6.15
N CYS A 22 0.46 -2.79 -5.45
CA CYS A 22 -0.85 -2.16 -5.45
C CYS A 22 -0.79 -0.76 -4.82
N VAL A 23 -0.11 -0.62 -3.68
CA VAL A 23 0.03 0.65 -2.97
C VAL A 23 0.82 1.66 -3.81
N ILE A 24 1.95 1.24 -4.39
CA ILE A 24 2.77 2.11 -5.24
C ILE A 24 1.96 2.61 -6.45
N ARG A 25 1.22 1.72 -7.12
CA ARG A 25 0.37 2.10 -8.27
C ARG A 25 -0.74 3.06 -7.88
N ALA A 26 -1.36 2.87 -6.72
CA ALA A 26 -2.41 3.75 -6.21
C ALA A 26 -1.86 5.17 -5.94
N LEU A 27 -0.67 5.26 -5.34
CA LEU A 27 -0.01 6.54 -5.07
C LEU A 27 0.47 7.22 -6.37
N ASP A 28 1.00 6.47 -7.33
CA ASP A 28 1.40 7.01 -8.64
C ASP A 28 0.20 7.60 -9.40
N LYS A 29 -0.95 6.91 -9.40
CA LYS A 29 -2.18 7.41 -10.05
C LYS A 29 -2.75 8.67 -9.42
N ALA A 30 -2.42 8.92 -8.15
CA ALA A 30 -2.86 10.09 -7.40
C ALA A 30 -1.80 11.21 -7.36
N ASP A 31 -0.71 11.07 -8.13
CA ASP A 31 0.43 12.00 -8.14
C ASP A 31 1.07 12.24 -6.74
N MET A 32 0.95 11.26 -5.84
CA MET A 32 1.43 11.33 -4.45
C MET A 32 2.88 10.85 -4.30
N GLN A 33 3.80 11.51 -5.02
CA GLN A 33 5.21 11.08 -5.12
C GLN A 33 5.95 11.12 -3.77
N LYS A 34 5.63 12.08 -2.90
CA LYS A 34 6.24 12.18 -1.56
C LYS A 34 5.85 10.98 -0.70
N GLU A 35 4.57 10.66 -0.68
CA GLU A 35 4.00 9.55 0.08
C GLU A 35 4.50 8.20 -0.43
N LYS A 36 4.66 8.05 -1.75
CA LYS A 36 5.28 6.87 -2.36
C LYS A 36 6.70 6.64 -1.84
N ILE A 37 7.54 7.69 -1.81
CA ILE A 37 8.91 7.58 -1.31
C ILE A 37 8.93 7.22 0.18
N GLU A 38 8.07 7.86 0.98
CA GLU A 38 7.94 7.55 2.41
C GLU A 38 7.46 6.11 2.65
N TYR A 39 6.49 5.64 1.87
CA TYR A 39 5.99 4.27 1.92
C TYR A 39 7.10 3.26 1.64
N ILE A 40 7.84 3.42 0.54
CA ILE A 40 8.97 2.54 0.17
C ILE A 40 10.03 2.52 1.28
N ARG A 41 10.31 3.66 1.92
CA ARG A 41 11.25 3.72 3.05
C ARG A 41 10.76 2.95 4.27
N LYS A 42 9.47 3.09 4.63
CA LYS A 42 8.89 2.39 5.78
C LYS A 42 8.80 0.89 5.55
N ILE A 43 8.33 0.48 4.37
CA ILE A 43 8.17 -0.95 4.05
C ILE A 43 9.51 -1.69 4.05
N ASN A 44 10.58 -1.07 3.56
CA ASN A 44 11.93 -1.63 3.62
C ASN A 44 12.51 -1.68 5.04
N ARG A 45 12.02 -0.85 5.97
CA ARG A 45 12.49 -0.79 7.36
C ARG A 45 11.78 -1.79 8.26
N ASP A 46 10.48 -1.99 8.07
CA ASP A 46 9.64 -2.78 8.99
C ASP A 46 9.82 -4.31 8.82
N GLY A 47 10.58 -4.74 7.82
CA GLY A 47 10.78 -6.15 7.48
C GLY A 47 9.59 -6.75 6.73
N ASN A 48 9.86 -7.75 5.89
CA ASN A 48 8.88 -8.37 4.97
C ASN A 48 7.87 -9.28 5.70
N MET A 49 7.24 -8.83 6.79
CA MET A 49 6.09 -9.50 7.39
C MET A 49 4.82 -8.93 6.79
N PHE A 50 3.95 -9.80 6.25
CA PHE A 50 2.73 -9.39 5.54
C PHE A 50 1.80 -8.53 6.40
N ASP A 51 1.58 -8.90 7.66
CA ASP A 51 0.73 -8.12 8.59
C ASP A 51 1.27 -6.71 8.83
N SER A 52 2.59 -6.56 8.97
CA SER A 52 3.23 -5.25 9.10
C SER A 52 3.10 -4.45 7.82
N ALA A 53 3.27 -5.11 6.67
CA ALA A 53 3.12 -4.48 5.36
C ALA A 53 1.69 -3.97 5.14
N ILE A 54 0.66 -4.74 5.53
CA ILE A 54 -0.74 -4.31 5.47
C ILE A 54 -0.97 -3.09 6.35
N LYS A 55 -0.53 -3.12 7.61
CA LYS A 55 -0.68 -1.99 8.56
C LYS A 55 -0.01 -0.72 8.04
N THR A 56 1.22 -0.84 7.53
CA THR A 56 1.94 0.29 6.95
C THR A 56 1.20 0.82 5.73
N SER A 57 0.72 -0.05 4.85
CA SER A 57 0.00 0.30 3.63
C SER A 57 -1.34 1.02 3.89
N SER A 58 -2.09 0.62 4.91
CA SER A 58 -3.36 1.27 5.30
C SER A 58 -3.21 2.74 5.71
N ASN A 59 -2.00 3.21 6.00
CA ASN A 59 -1.73 4.63 6.24
C ASN A 59 -1.73 5.46 4.95
N TYR A 60 -1.48 4.83 3.80
CA TYR A 60 -1.27 5.48 2.51
C TYR A 60 -2.44 5.29 1.54
N VAL A 61 -3.12 4.14 1.60
CA VAL A 61 -4.23 3.79 0.70
C VAL A 61 -5.45 3.36 1.48
N GLU A 62 -6.59 3.37 0.81
CA GLU A 62 -7.81 2.67 1.24
C GLU A 62 -7.87 1.32 0.51
N PHE A 63 -7.98 0.22 1.26
CA PHE A 63 -8.19 -1.10 0.66
C PHE A 63 -9.65 -1.28 0.30
N VAL A 64 -9.89 -1.64 -0.96
CA VAL A 64 -11.24 -1.95 -1.45
C VAL A 64 -11.31 -3.44 -1.67
N GLU A 65 -12.21 -4.09 -0.94
CA GLU A 65 -12.61 -5.48 -1.19
C GLU A 65 -13.40 -5.52 -2.51
N ILE A 66 -13.03 -6.42 -3.42
CA ILE A 66 -13.89 -6.78 -4.55
C ILE A 66 -14.80 -7.89 -4.04
N GLU A 67 -16.12 -7.67 -4.10
CA GLU A 67 -17.15 -8.69 -3.90
C GLU A 67 -17.14 -9.76 -5.01
#